data_AF-A0A923E7U2-F1
#
_entry.id   AF-A0A923E7U2-F1
#
_cell.length_a   1.000
_cell.length_b   1.000
_cell.length_c   1.000
_cell.angle_alpha   90.00
_cell.angle_beta   90.00
_cell.angle_gamma   90.00
#
_symmetry.space_group_name_H-M   'P 1'
#
loop_
_entity.id
_entity.type
_entity.pdbx_description
1 polymer ?
#
loop_
_entity_poly.entity_id
_entity_poly.type
_entity_poly.pdbx_seq_one_letter_code
_entity_poly.pdbx_strand_id
1 'polypeptide(L)'
;MRRLEEYTPTRFMAEGSCYDKRKADFAVAFIQALKHTKGRWAGKAFELIDWQERIIRDLFGTIKADGYRQFTTAYVEIPKKW
;
A
#
# COMPACT_ATOMS: atom_id res chain seq x y z
N MET A 1 -8.31 -11.03 -12.24
CA MET A 1 -7.38 -10.16 -11.48
C MET A 1 -8.19 -9.48 -10.41
N ARG A 2 -7.91 -9.71 -9.13
CA ARG A 2 -8.61 -9.00 -8.05
C ARG A 2 -7.90 -7.66 -7.86
N ARG A 3 -8.61 -6.57 -8.13
CA ARG A 3 -8.27 -5.24 -7.63
C ARG A 3 -9.10 -5.02 -6.38
N LEU A 4 -8.59 -4.23 -5.45
CA LEU A 4 -9.37 -3.79 -4.29
C LEU A 4 -10.49 -2.87 -4.79
N GLU A 5 -11.69 -3.44 -5.03
CA GLU A 5 -12.85 -2.71 -5.56
C GLU A 5 -13.45 -1.77 -4.49
N GLU A 6 -13.42 -2.20 -3.23
CA GLU A 6 -13.92 -1.42 -2.10
C GLU A 6 -12.81 -1.28 -1.04
N TYR A 7 -12.20 -0.09 -1.01
CA TYR A 7 -11.21 0.26 0.01
C TYR A 7 -11.86 1.13 1.09
N THR A 8 -11.80 0.68 2.33
CA THR A 8 -12.13 1.48 3.51
C THR A 8 -10.84 1.96 4.18
N PRO A 9 -10.67 3.28 4.41
CA PRO A 9 -9.52 3.82 5.12
C PRO A 9 -9.34 3.21 6.51
N THR A 10 -8.09 3.22 6.99
CA THR A 10 -7.76 2.66 8.30
C THR A 10 -8.48 3.38 9.45
N ARG A 11 -8.93 2.60 10.44
CA ARG A 11 -9.51 3.12 11.69
C ARG A 11 -8.53 3.90 12.56
N PHE A 12 -7.24 3.83 12.24
CA PHE A 12 -6.16 4.49 12.98
C PHE A 12 -5.81 5.87 12.43
N MET A 13 -6.63 6.42 11.53
CA MET A 13 -6.48 7.79 11.05
C MET A 13 -6.71 8.79 12.19
N ALA A 14 -5.74 9.68 12.41
CA ALA A 14 -5.79 10.68 13.47
C ALA A 14 -6.80 11.79 13.12
N GLU A 15 -7.25 12.51 14.14
CA GLU A 15 -8.13 13.66 13.95
C GLU A 15 -7.44 14.74 13.10
N GLY A 16 -8.15 15.25 12.09
CA GLY A 16 -7.61 16.20 11.12
C GLY A 16 -6.76 15.59 10.01
N SER A 17 -6.48 14.28 10.04
CA SER A 17 -5.95 13.57 8.87
C SER A 17 -7.05 13.22 7.88
N CYS A 18 -6.69 13.13 6.60
CA CYS A 18 -7.59 12.73 5.52
C CYS A 18 -6.98 11.62 4.66
N TYR A 19 -7.85 10.90 3.95
CA TYR A 19 -7.43 9.94 2.96
C TYR A 19 -7.25 10.60 1.58
N ASP A 20 -6.02 10.58 1.07
CA ASP A 20 -5.67 11.04 -0.28
C ASP A 20 -5.55 9.84 -1.23
N LYS A 21 -6.62 9.62 -2.00
CA LYS A 21 -6.69 8.54 -2.99
C LYS A 21 -5.61 8.67 -4.07
N ARG A 22 -5.24 9.89 -4.49
CA ARG A 22 -4.24 10.09 -5.56
C ARG A 22 -2.86 9.67 -5.08
N LYS A 23 -2.47 10.04 -3.86
CA LYS A 23 -1.18 9.63 -3.28
C LYS A 23 -1.12 8.12 -3.06
N ALA A 24 -2.22 7.53 -2.60
CA ALA A 24 -2.34 6.08 -2.44
C ALA A 24 -2.21 5.34 -3.79
N ASP A 25 -2.98 5.75 -4.80
CA ASP A 25 -2.96 5.14 -6.14
C ASP A 25 -1.58 5.28 -6.80
N PHE A 26 -0.90 6.41 -6.61
CA PHE A 26 0.47 6.61 -7.10
C PHE A 26 1.45 5.60 -6.49
N ALA A 27 1.41 5.39 -5.17
CA ALA A 27 2.28 4.43 -4.50
C ALA A 27 2.02 2.98 -4.96
N VAL A 28 0.73 2.62 -5.11
CA VAL A 28 0.32 1.30 -5.63
C VAL A 28 0.82 1.10 -7.06
N ALA A 29 0.60 2.09 -7.93
CA ALA A 29 1.05 2.03 -9.32
C ALA A 29 2.58 1.97 -9.43
N PHE A 30 3.30 2.71 -8.59
CA PHE A 30 4.76 2.67 -8.54
C PHE A 30 5.26 1.26 -8.21
N ILE A 31 4.73 0.62 -7.18
CA ILE A 31 5.16 -0.73 -6.78
C ILE A 31 4.82 -1.76 -7.86
N GLN A 32 3.62 -1.67 -8.46
CA GLN A 32 3.22 -2.57 -9.56
C GLN A 32 4.05 -2.35 -10.85
N ALA A 33 4.63 -1.17 -11.05
CA ALA A 33 5.55 -0.92 -12.16
C ALA A 33 6.94 -1.55 -11.96
N LEU A 34 7.29 -1.93 -10.73
CA LEU A 34 8.54 -2.64 -10.45
C LEU A 34 8.47 -4.10 -10.93
N LYS A 35 9.63 -4.73 -11.06
CA LYS A 35 9.74 -6.14 -11.48
C LYS A 35 10.46 -6.97 -10.42
N HIS A 36 10.05 -8.22 -10.29
CA HIS A 36 10.76 -9.20 -9.47
C HIS A 36 12.18 -9.41 -10.02
N THR A 37 13.18 -9.43 -9.14
CA THR A 37 14.59 -9.52 -9.53
C THR A 37 15.14 -10.95 -9.53
N LYS A 38 14.51 -11.88 -8.80
CA LYS A 38 15.00 -13.27 -8.62
C LYS A 38 13.87 -14.29 -8.62
N GLY A 39 14.23 -15.56 -8.78
CA GLY A 39 13.32 -16.71 -8.69
C GLY A 39 12.43 -16.90 -9.91
N ARG A 40 11.40 -17.75 -9.77
CA ARG A 40 10.47 -18.13 -10.86
C ARG A 40 9.74 -16.93 -11.49
N TRP A 41 9.63 -15.82 -10.77
CA TRP A 41 8.88 -14.65 -11.19
C TRP A 41 9.78 -13.52 -11.73
N ALA A 42 11.09 -13.75 -11.86
CA ALA A 42 12.04 -12.75 -12.33
C ALA A 42 11.60 -12.12 -13.67
N GLY A 43 11.68 -10.79 -13.76
CA GLY A 43 11.28 -10.02 -14.95
C GLY A 43 9.78 -9.75 -15.08
N LYS A 44 8.92 -10.37 -14.26
CA LYS A 44 7.48 -10.08 -14.20
C LYS A 44 7.22 -8.90 -13.27
N ALA A 45 6.18 -8.12 -13.59
CA ALA A 45 5.70 -7.03 -12.76
C ALA A 45 5.18 -7.54 -11.41
N PHE A 46 5.25 -6.71 -10.37
CA PHE A 46 4.62 -7.04 -9.08
C PHE A 46 3.10 -6.98 -9.21
N GLU A 47 2.44 -8.07 -8.86
CA GLU A 47 0.99 -8.10 -8.67
C GLU A 47 0.69 -8.07 -7.18
N LEU A 48 0.22 -6.92 -6.69
CA LEU A 48 -0.16 -6.76 -5.30
C LEU A 48 -1.47 -7.50 -5.03
N ILE A 49 -1.51 -8.27 -3.97
CA ILE A 49 -2.73 -8.88 -3.43
C ILE A 49 -3.44 -7.91 -2.48
N ASP A 50 -4.74 -8.10 -2.27
CA ASP A 50 -5.61 -7.12 -1.61
C ASP A 50 -5.05 -6.60 -0.26
N TRP A 51 -4.55 -7.49 0.61
CA TRP A 51 -4.03 -7.05 1.90
C TRP A 51 -2.71 -6.25 1.77
N GLN A 52 -1.86 -6.54 0.78
CA GLN A 52 -0.64 -5.77 0.53
C GLN A 52 -0.99 -4.38 0.03
N GLU A 53 -1.93 -4.30 -0.93
CA GLU A 53 -2.41 -3.02 -1.44
C GLU A 53 -3.04 -2.18 -0.31
N ARG A 54 -3.81 -2.80 0.59
CA ARG A 54 -4.37 -2.12 1.77
C ARG A 54 -3.30 -1.48 2.65
N ILE A 55 -2.23 -2.20 2.98
CA ILE A 55 -1.12 -1.64 3.79
C ILE A 55 -0.47 -0.45 3.08
N ILE A 56 -0.22 -0.57 1.78
CA ILE A 56 0.38 0.51 0.98
C ILE A 56 -0.55 1.73 0.94
N ARG A 57 -1.85 1.52 0.72
CA ARG A 57 -2.86 2.58 0.73
C ARG A 57 -2.97 3.28 2.06
N ASP A 58 -2.93 2.53 3.17
CA ASP A 58 -2.96 3.12 4.52
C ASP A 58 -1.69 3.96 4.76
N LEU A 59 -0.52 3.42 4.42
CA LEU A 59 0.78 4.05 4.65
C LEU A 59 1.01 5.33 3.83
N PHE A 60 0.58 5.34 2.57
CA PHE A 60 0.82 6.46 1.64
C PHE A 60 -0.41 7.34 1.39
N GLY A 61 -1.61 6.85 1.70
CA GLY A 61 -2.87 7.58 1.52
C GLY A 61 -3.32 8.35 2.76
N THR A 62 -2.84 8.02 3.96
CA THR A 62 -3.23 8.75 5.18
C THR A 62 -2.34 9.97 5.37
N ILE A 63 -2.91 11.15 5.17
CA ILE A 63 -2.20 12.44 5.15
C ILE A 63 -2.70 13.33 6.29
N LYS A 64 -1.76 13.91 7.04
CA LYS A 64 -2.03 14.90 8.08
C LYS A 64 -2.39 16.26 7.43
N ALA A 65 -2.99 17.16 8.20
CA ALA A 65 -3.30 18.52 7.74
C ALA A 65 -2.06 19.31 7.25
N ASP A 66 -0.86 18.95 7.74
CA ASP A 66 0.43 19.52 7.30
C ASP A 66 0.88 19.05 5.91
N GLY A 67 0.14 18.13 5.27
CA GLY A 67 0.43 17.57 3.95
C GLY A 67 1.41 16.39 3.95
N TYR A 68 1.98 16.04 5.11
CA TYR A 68 2.85 14.88 5.29
C TYR A 68 2.07 13.61 5.60
N ARG A 69 2.72 12.45 5.40
CA ARG A 69 2.13 11.16 5.76
C ARG A 69 1.97 11.06 7.27
N GLN A 70 0.82 10.53 7.71
CA GLN A 70 0.62 10.20 9.11
C GLN A 70 1.53 9.04 9.52
N PHE A 71 1.54 7.97 8.72
CA PHE A 71 2.38 6.80 8.95
C PHE A 71 3.70 6.97 8.20
N THR A 72 4.80 7.00 8.94
CA THR A 72 6.15 7.12 8.38
C THR A 72 6.87 5.78 8.28
N THR A 73 6.55 4.85 9.18
CA THR A 73 7.16 3.52 9.30
C THR A 73 6.06 2.45 9.36
N ALA A 74 6.29 1.31 8.70
CA ALA A 74 5.45 0.13 8.80
C ALA A 74 6.32 -1.09 9.11
N TYR A 75 5.86 -1.92 10.06
CA TYR A 75 6.44 -3.20 10.39
C TYR A 75 5.45 -4.30 10.01
N VAL A 76 5.87 -5.24 9.15
CA VAL A 76 4.98 -6.27 8.58
C VAL A 76 5.66 -7.63 8.70
N GLU A 77 5.08 -8.51 9.51
CA GLU A 77 5.50 -9.90 9.64
C GLU A 77 4.59 -10.80 8.81
N ILE A 78 5.20 -11.68 8.01
CA ILE A 78 4.48 -12.67 7.21
C ILE A 78 4.93 -14.04 7.68
N PRO A 79 4.05 -14.82 8.34
CA PRO A 79 4.40 -16.17 8.74
C PRO A 79 4.63 -17.03 7.50
N LYS A 80 5.80 -17.65 7.40
CA LYS A 80 6.08 -18.65 6.37
C LYS A 80 5.64 -20.00 6.88
N LYS A 81 4.74 -20.65 6.13
CA LYS A 81 4.42 -22.06 6.38
C LYS A 81 5.63 -22.91 5.94
N TRP A 82 6.11 -23.74 6.85
CA TRP A 82 7.14 -24.73 6.60
C TRP A 82 6.50 -25.94 5.90
#